data_AF-A0A354X6G9-F1
#
_entry.id   AF-A0A354X6G9-F1
#
_cell.length_a   1.000
_cell.length_b   1.000
_cell.length_c   1.000
_cell.angle_alpha   90.00
_cell.angle_beta   90.00
_cell.angle_gamma   90.00
#
_symmetry.space_group_name_H-M   'P 1'
#
loop_
_entity.id
_entity.type
_entity.pdbx_description
1 polymer ?
#
loop_
_entity_poly.entity_id
_entity_poly.type
_entity_poly.pdbx_seq_one_letter_code
_entity_poly.pdbx_strand_id
1 'polypeptide(L)' 'MAMSFAPAAIRYNSIIINDPKVVNKSYPNFWNDLKSAGFRIEKIE' A
#
# COMPACT_ATOMS: atom_id res chain seq x y z
N MET A 1 3.51 -6.67 -8.38
CA MET A 1 2.93 -7.52 -7.32
C MET A 1 2.53 -6.73 -6.08
N ALA A 2 3.37 -5.86 -5.49
CA ALA A 2 3.01 -5.13 -4.26
C ALA A 2 1.66 -4.36 -4.31
N MET A 3 1.23 -3.82 -5.46
CA MET A 3 -0.06 -3.11 -5.58
C MET A 3 -1.28 -3.99 -5.38
N SER A 4 -1.25 -5.27 -5.79
CA SER A 4 -2.43 -6.16 -5.72
C SER A 4 -2.76 -6.58 -4.29
N PHE A 5 -1.86 -6.33 -3.34
CA PHE A 5 -2.10 -6.62 -1.93
C PHE A 5 -2.86 -5.50 -1.21
N ALA A 6 -2.96 -4.28 -1.77
CA ALA A 6 -3.70 -3.20 -1.10
C ALA A 6 -5.19 -3.54 -0.87
N PRO A 7 -5.94 -4.12 -1.83
CA PRO A 7 -7.30 -4.59 -1.57
C PRO A 7 -7.36 -5.76 -0.57
N ALA A 8 -6.34 -6.60 -0.51
CA ALA A 8 -6.28 -7.69 0.46
C ALA A 8 -6.22 -7.16 1.91
N ALA A 9 -5.69 -5.95 2.14
CA ALA A 9 -5.66 -5.34 3.46
C ALA A 9 -7.06 -5.08 4.03
N ILE A 10 -8.08 -4.94 3.18
CA ILE A 10 -9.48 -4.83 3.60
C ILE A 10 -9.94 -6.14 4.26
N ARG A 11 -9.54 -7.30 3.72
CA ARG A 11 -9.95 -8.61 4.22
C ARG A 11 -9.13 -9.09 5.42
N TYR A 12 -7.84 -8.74 5.46
CA TYR A 12 -6.89 -9.19 6.47
C TYR A 12 -6.60 -8.16 7.57
N ASN A 13 -7.31 -7.02 7.56
CA ASN A 13 -7.23 -5.92 8.53
C ASN A 13 -5.91 -5.12 8.49
N SER A 14 -4.77 -5.76 8.21
CA SER A 14 -3.48 -5.12 7.95
C SER A 14 -2.59 -6.00 7.06
N ILE A 15 -1.71 -5.37 6.29
CA ILE A 15 -0.69 -6.05 5.49
C ILE A 15 0.62 -5.27 5.59
N ILE A 16 1.73 -5.99 5.72
CA ILE A 16 3.08 -5.43 5.70
C ILE A 16 3.66 -5.61 4.31
N ILE A 17 4.17 -4.52 3.73
CA ILE A 17 4.83 -4.52 2.42
C ILE A 17 6.32 -4.25 2.65
N ASN A 18 7.15 -5.28 2.45
CA ASN A 18 8.59 -5.21 2.72
C ASN A 18 9.34 -4.24 1.77
N ASP A 19 8.93 -4.18 0.49
CA ASP A 19 9.58 -3.35 -0.53
C ASP A 19 8.62 -2.28 -1.10
N PRO A 20 8.23 -1.25 -0.33
CA PRO A 20 7.25 -0.27 -0.77
C PRO A 20 7.75 0.64 -1.89
N LYS A 21 9.04 0.61 -2.24
CA LYS A 21 9.63 1.43 -3.31
C LYS A 21 9.33 0.88 -4.71
N VAL A 22 9.04 -0.41 -4.86
CA VAL A 22 8.85 -1.02 -6.20
C VAL A 22 7.60 -0.50 -6.90
N VAL A 23 6.60 -0.05 -6.14
CA VAL A 23 5.37 0.54 -6.69
C VAL A 23 5.58 1.93 -7.28
N ASN A 24 6.56 2.69 -6.76
CA ASN A 24 6.84 4.05 -7.22
C ASN A 24 7.26 4.09 -8.71
N LYS A 25 7.83 3.00 -9.23
CA LYS A 25 8.24 2.90 -10.64
C LYS A 25 7.05 2.89 -11.61
N SER A 26 5.95 2.27 -11.23
CA SER A 26 4.76 2.10 -12.10
C SER A 26 3.64 3.07 -11.73
N TYR A 27 3.56 3.46 -10.46
CA TYR A 27 2.53 4.37 -9.97
C TYR A 27 3.07 5.20 -8.79
N PRO A 28 3.65 6.38 -9.06
CA PRO A 28 4.27 7.20 -8.03
C PRO A 28 3.34 7.66 -6.91
N ASN A 29 2.08 7.92 -7.25
CA ASN A 29 1.08 8.45 -6.32
C ASN A 29 0.29 7.36 -5.57
N PHE A 30 0.57 6.08 -5.80
CA PHE A 30 -0.20 4.95 -5.28
C PHE A 30 -0.53 5.05 -3.78
N TRP A 31 0.45 5.39 -2.95
CA TRP A 31 0.25 5.50 -1.50
C TRP A 31 -0.57 6.73 -1.09
N ASN A 32 -0.49 7.82 -1.84
CA ASN A 32 -1.31 9.01 -1.59
C ASN A 32 -2.77 8.72 -1.96
N ASP A 33 -2.99 8.02 -3.07
CA ASP A 33 -4.33 7.64 -3.52
C ASP A 33 -4.96 6.62 -2.57
N LEU A 34 -4.18 5.70 -2.00
CA LEU A 34 -4.64 4.83 -0.92
C LEU A 34 -5.05 5.60 0.35
N LYS A 35 -4.28 6.62 0.74
CA LYS A 35 -4.68 7.50 1.87
C LYS A 35 -6.00 8.21 1.58
N SER A 36 -6.16 8.75 0.37
CA SER A 36 -7.41 9.39 -0.07
C SER A 36 -8.59 8.42 -0.11
N ALA A 37 -8.34 7.15 -0.42
CA ALA A 37 -9.33 6.08 -0.36
C ALA A 37 -9.65 5.62 1.08
N GLY A 38 -9.01 6.17 2.10
CA GLY A 38 -9.27 5.88 3.52
C GLY A 38 -8.38 4.80 4.14
N PHE A 39 -7.35 4.32 3.43
CA PHE A 39 -6.38 3.39 4.02
C PHE A 39 -5.43 4.12 4.98
N ARG A 40 -5.17 3.50 6.14
CA ARG A 40 -4.09 3.93 7.03
C ARG A 40 -2.81 3.24 6.61
N ILE A 41 -1.77 4.03 6.37
CA ILE A 41 -0.43 3.55 6.00
C ILE A 41 0.53 3.97 7.10
N GLU A 42 1.16 2.98 7.72
CA GLU A 42 2.16 3.17 8.77
C GLU A 42 3.49 2.57 8.29
N LYS A 43 4.58 3.28 8.58
CA LYS A 43 5.92 2.77 8.32
C LYS A 43 6.36 2.02 9.58
N ILE A 44 6.64 0.74 9.43
CA ILE A 44 7.22 -0.10 10.48
C ILE A 44 8.75 0.00 10.31
N GLU A 45 9.46 0.41 11.36
CA GLU A 45 10.93 0.39 11.42
C GLU A 45 11.45 -0.95 11.95
#